data_AF-A0A941JGE0-F1
#
_entry.id   AF-A0A941JGE0-F1
#
_cell.length_a   1.000
_cell.length_b   1.000
_cell.length_c   1.000
_cell.angle_alpha   90.00
_cell.angle_beta   90.00
_cell.angle_gamma   90.00
#
_symmetry.space_group_name_H-M   'P 1'
#
loop_
_entity.id
_entity.type
_entity.pdbx_description
1 polymer ?
#
loop_
_entity_poly.entity_id
_entity_poly.type
_entity_poly.pdbx_seq_one_letter_code
_entity_poly.pdbx_strand_id
1 'polypeptide(L)'
;MDWKKYLLIAAATFLILFSGIVTVLLFQSKVEADKEQSNAVNSQGTATTESNQGNVNISVTNNIQNIVSGESKATIENKVKNDIQDKDASINNKIENQSENEASVTINNAIENILKGQVNGTTNNNITNNILSNGKTELANNLLNNLDLNVDVNVSNEVNTNGKQEASNNDKEDTSNNDDGNKNEENNGSDSNGNKEEDEETSYLWGIDSASETTEDFYACVRDNFGDPKVVARYLGTNEGVSHGLTSEQVDLIHSNEADILLIYNGFTDATGFDNGVNEAKKAIELAQELGAPEGVAIFADIEPNYPVDAAFIEGWYDEVSKSAYEPAIYGIFDSGEALTNAFNKAAENKGEIKENTYLWSASPNIGITTEEEAPEYNVDAPEGSLAYGWQYGINDETCNIDTNLFNSNLTDVLWKH
;
A
#
# COMPACT_ATOMS: atom_id res chain seq x y z
N MET A 1 44.65 -14.71 -61.47
CA MET A 1 44.76 -13.60 -62.44
C MET A 1 43.43 -12.87 -62.41
N ASP A 2 43.51 -11.60 -62.02
CA ASP A 2 42.51 -10.53 -61.97
C ASP A 2 41.02 -10.81 -61.71
N TRP A 3 40.68 -10.56 -60.45
CA TRP A 3 39.37 -10.12 -59.99
C TRP A 3 39.27 -8.60 -60.19
N LYS A 4 38.57 -8.16 -61.24
CA LYS A 4 37.92 -6.83 -61.30
C LYS A 4 37.10 -6.75 -62.59
N LYS A 5 35.89 -6.20 -62.46
CA LYS A 5 34.78 -6.11 -63.43
C LYS A 5 33.90 -7.38 -63.37
N TYR A 6 32.64 -7.37 -62.96
CA TYR A 6 31.62 -6.37 -63.24
C TYR A 6 30.62 -6.27 -62.09
N LEU A 7 30.38 -5.02 -61.74
CA LEU A 7 29.25 -4.51 -60.99
C LEU A 7 27.99 -4.63 -61.89
N LEU A 8 26.87 -4.94 -61.24
CA LEU A 8 25.50 -4.53 -61.53
C LEU A 8 24.65 -5.31 -62.56
N ILE A 9 23.38 -5.35 -62.15
CA ILE A 9 22.13 -5.63 -62.87
C ILE A 9 21.79 -7.12 -63.01
N ALA A 10 20.61 -7.62 -62.70
CA ALA A 10 19.50 -7.33 -61.78
C ALA A 10 18.46 -8.44 -62.05
N ALA A 11 17.57 -8.64 -61.08
CA ALA A 11 16.22 -9.18 -61.24
C ALA A 11 16.00 -10.71 -61.22
N ALA A 12 15.07 -11.06 -60.31
CA ALA A 12 14.15 -12.21 -60.30
C ALA A 12 14.79 -13.58 -60.06
N THR A 13 14.34 -14.47 -59.17
CA THR A 13 13.09 -14.74 -58.43
C THR A 13 13.43 -16.01 -57.62
N PHE A 14 13.02 -16.28 -56.38
CA PHE A 14 11.73 -16.91 -56.03
C PHE A 14 11.88 -17.54 -54.61
N LEU A 15 10.82 -17.46 -53.80
CA LEU A 15 10.43 -18.30 -52.64
C LEU A 15 11.38 -18.48 -51.42
N ILE A 16 11.08 -17.90 -50.25
CA ILE A 16 10.12 -18.32 -49.19
C ILE A 16 10.71 -19.38 -48.21
N LEU A 17 10.58 -19.04 -46.90
CA LEU A 17 10.43 -19.88 -45.69
C LEU A 17 11.63 -20.19 -44.76
N PHE A 18 11.32 -20.07 -43.45
CA PHE A 18 12.03 -20.39 -42.19
C PHE A 18 13.08 -19.37 -41.70
N SER A 19 12.71 -18.41 -40.83
CA SER A 19 12.37 -18.47 -39.39
C SER A 19 13.57 -18.69 -38.46
N GLY A 20 13.83 -17.70 -37.61
CA GLY A 20 14.40 -17.85 -36.27
C GLY A 20 15.82 -18.40 -36.16
N ILE A 21 16.82 -17.51 -36.14
CA ILE A 21 18.12 -17.81 -35.52
C ILE A 21 18.30 -16.80 -34.38
N VAL A 22 18.05 -17.24 -33.15
CA VAL A 22 18.54 -16.60 -31.94
C VAL A 22 19.96 -17.12 -31.72
N THR A 23 20.94 -16.22 -31.81
CA THR A 23 22.35 -16.53 -31.53
C THR A 23 22.57 -16.51 -30.02
N VAL A 24 22.80 -17.66 -29.40
CA VAL A 24 23.28 -17.76 -28.01
C VAL A 24 24.81 -17.67 -28.03
N LEU A 25 25.36 -16.60 -27.45
CA LEU A 25 26.80 -16.45 -27.19
C LEU A 25 27.09 -16.96 -25.77
N LEU A 26 27.80 -18.09 -25.66
CA LEU A 26 28.37 -18.60 -24.42
C LEU A 26 29.76 -17.98 -24.22
N PHE A 27 29.98 -17.22 -23.14
CA PHE A 27 31.31 -16.87 -22.66
C PHE A 27 31.64 -17.69 -21.40
N GLN A 28 32.70 -18.51 -21.48
CA GLN A 28 33.39 -19.07 -20.32
C GLN A 28 34.57 -18.17 -19.96
N SER A 29 34.67 -17.73 -18.71
CA SER A 29 35.90 -17.13 -18.18
C SER A 29 36.37 -17.87 -16.92
N LYS A 30 37.65 -18.22 -16.97
CA LYS A 30 38.45 -18.97 -15.99
C LYS A 30 38.80 -18.06 -14.81
N VAL A 31 38.58 -18.51 -13.57
CA VAL A 31 38.84 -17.74 -12.33
C VAL A 31 40.21 -18.12 -11.75
N GLU A 32 41.02 -17.10 -11.46
CA GLU A 32 42.20 -17.18 -10.57
C GLU A 32 41.99 -16.17 -9.43
N ALA A 33 42.41 -16.56 -8.21
CA ALA A 33 41.89 -16.07 -6.95
C ALA A 33 42.58 -14.80 -6.37
N ASP A 34 41.81 -14.15 -5.48
CA ASP A 34 42.15 -13.17 -4.44
C ASP A 34 42.43 -11.70 -4.80
N LYS A 35 41.32 -10.95 -4.87
CA LYS A 35 40.99 -9.78 -4.03
C LYS A 35 39.46 -9.62 -4.04
N GLU A 36 38.83 -9.21 -2.93
CA GLU A 36 37.39 -8.91 -2.89
C GLU A 36 37.02 -8.00 -4.07
N GLN A 37 36.35 -8.60 -5.06
CA GLN A 37 35.92 -7.97 -6.28
C GLN A 37 34.42 -8.21 -6.35
N SER A 38 33.62 -7.14 -6.22
CA SER A 38 32.19 -7.23 -6.46
C SER A 38 31.98 -7.60 -7.93
N ASN A 39 31.69 -8.86 -8.20
CA ASN A 39 31.45 -9.35 -9.55
C ASN A 39 30.02 -8.99 -9.94
N ALA A 40 29.84 -7.85 -10.62
CA ALA A 40 28.56 -7.47 -11.21
C ALA A 40 28.37 -8.23 -12.54
N VAL A 41 27.27 -8.99 -12.65
CA VAL A 41 26.86 -9.66 -13.89
C VAL A 41 25.65 -8.90 -14.44
N ASN A 42 25.76 -8.36 -15.66
CA ASN A 42 24.67 -7.66 -16.33
C ASN A 42 24.25 -8.41 -17.60
N SER A 43 22.95 -8.68 -17.73
CA SER A 43 22.34 -9.33 -18.90
C SER A 43 21.15 -8.49 -19.36
N GLN A 44 21.17 -8.04 -20.61
CA GLN A 44 20.08 -7.29 -21.23
C GLN A 44 19.71 -7.91 -22.58
N GLY A 45 18.41 -8.10 -22.80
CA GLY A 45 17.84 -8.55 -24.06
C GLY A 45 16.74 -7.60 -24.52
N THR A 46 16.67 -7.33 -25.82
CA THR A 46 15.58 -6.55 -26.43
C THR A 46 15.14 -7.27 -27.69
N ALA A 47 13.83 -7.50 -27.83
CA ALA A 47 13.22 -8.10 -29.01
C ALA A 47 12.11 -7.19 -29.53
N THR A 48 12.11 -6.92 -30.83
CA THR A 48 11.10 -6.08 -31.50
C THR A 48 10.54 -6.86 -32.67
N THR A 49 9.21 -6.96 -32.75
CA THR A 49 8.52 -7.65 -33.85
C THR A 49 7.48 -6.72 -34.46
N GLU A 50 7.65 -6.39 -35.74
CA GLU A 50 6.71 -5.60 -36.53
C GLU A 50 6.07 -6.49 -37.60
N SER A 51 4.74 -6.49 -37.69
CA SER A 51 4.01 -7.18 -38.76
C SER A 51 2.94 -6.25 -39.34
N ASN A 52 2.90 -6.15 -40.67
CA ASN A 52 2.06 -5.20 -41.39
C ASN A 52 0.82 -5.83 -42.07
N GLN A 53 0.58 -7.14 -41.94
CA GLN A 53 -0.62 -7.81 -42.47
C GLN A 53 -1.02 -9.07 -41.65
N GLY A 54 -2.34 -9.21 -41.42
CA GLY A 54 -3.03 -10.38 -40.85
C GLY A 54 -3.23 -10.34 -39.32
N ASN A 55 -4.26 -11.04 -38.81
CA ASN A 55 -4.40 -11.36 -37.38
C ASN A 55 -3.20 -12.22 -36.98
N VAL A 56 -2.16 -11.59 -36.43
CA VAL A 56 -0.99 -12.27 -35.90
C VAL A 56 -1.15 -12.32 -34.38
N ASN A 57 -1.29 -13.53 -33.84
CA ASN A 57 -1.29 -13.74 -32.40
C ASN A 57 0.16 -13.66 -31.91
N ILE A 58 0.43 -12.69 -31.04
CA ILE A 58 1.75 -12.48 -30.43
C ILE A 58 1.83 -13.32 -29.15
N SER A 59 2.91 -14.10 -29.00
CA SER A 59 3.22 -14.77 -27.74
C SER A 59 4.53 -14.23 -27.20
N VAL A 60 4.49 -13.62 -26.01
CA VAL A 60 5.69 -13.14 -25.32
C VAL A 60 5.92 -13.97 -24.08
N THR A 61 7.13 -14.49 -23.90
CA THR A 61 7.50 -15.24 -22.70
C THR A 61 8.83 -14.76 -22.17
N ASN A 62 8.81 -14.21 -20.97
CA ASN A 62 10.01 -13.81 -20.24
C ASN A 62 10.18 -14.77 -19.06
N ASN A 63 11.33 -15.45 -18.98
CA ASN A 63 11.66 -16.31 -17.86
C ASN A 63 13.03 -15.92 -17.30
N ILE A 64 13.04 -15.40 -16.08
CA ILE A 64 14.25 -14.97 -15.39
C ILE A 64 14.40 -15.80 -14.12
N GLN A 65 15.54 -16.44 -13.96
CA GLN A 65 15.86 -17.22 -12.77
C GLN A 65 17.17 -16.72 -12.15
N ASN A 66 17.12 -16.33 -10.88
CA ASN A 66 18.30 -15.96 -10.11
C ASN A 66 18.46 -16.88 -8.90
N ILE A 67 19.68 -17.36 -8.68
CA ILE A 67 20.00 -18.24 -7.55
C ILE A 67 21.23 -17.65 -6.85
N VAL A 68 21.08 -17.37 -5.55
CA VAL A 68 22.15 -16.87 -4.68
C VAL A 68 22.34 -17.83 -3.51
N SER A 69 23.57 -18.30 -3.30
CA SER A 69 23.84 -19.33 -2.29
C SER A 69 25.19 -19.10 -1.62
N GLY A 70 25.28 -19.45 -0.33
CA GLY A 70 26.51 -19.38 0.46
C GLY A 70 26.60 -18.10 1.31
N GLU A 71 27.77 -17.80 1.88
CA GLU A 71 28.01 -16.54 2.62
C GLU A 71 28.22 -15.38 1.62
N SER A 72 27.13 -14.94 0.98
CA SER A 72 27.20 -13.94 -0.09
C SER A 72 26.26 -12.76 0.17
N LYS A 73 26.70 -11.55 -0.17
CA LYS A 73 25.84 -10.37 -0.29
C LYS A 73 25.53 -10.13 -1.76
N ALA A 74 24.26 -10.09 -2.14
CA ALA A 74 23.86 -9.90 -3.52
C ALA A 74 22.72 -8.89 -3.67
N THR A 75 22.74 -8.12 -4.76
CA THR A 75 21.63 -7.29 -5.20
C THR A 75 21.17 -7.81 -6.57
N ILE A 76 19.89 -8.14 -6.68
CA ILE A 76 19.26 -8.68 -7.88
C ILE A 76 18.25 -7.66 -8.37
N GLU A 77 18.38 -7.21 -9.62
CA GLU A 77 17.37 -6.36 -10.27
C GLU A 77 16.84 -7.07 -11.52
N ASN A 78 15.57 -7.45 -11.49
CA ASN A 78 14.87 -8.02 -12.64
C ASN A 78 13.90 -6.99 -13.19
N LYS A 79 14.06 -6.59 -14.45
CA LYS A 79 13.18 -5.62 -15.13
C LYS A 79 12.69 -6.23 -16.43
N VAL A 80 11.38 -6.46 -16.52
CA VAL A 80 10.69 -6.95 -17.73
C VAL A 80 9.72 -5.86 -18.18
N LYS A 81 9.79 -5.48 -19.45
CA LYS A 81 8.83 -4.57 -20.07
C LYS A 81 8.30 -5.18 -21.36
N ASN A 82 6.98 -5.34 -21.44
CA ASN A 82 6.28 -5.74 -22.65
C ASN A 82 5.42 -4.57 -23.12
N ASP A 83 5.58 -4.13 -24.36
CA ASP A 83 4.81 -3.04 -24.96
C ASP A 83 4.18 -3.55 -26.26
N ILE A 84 2.86 -3.71 -26.26
CA ILE A 84 2.10 -4.33 -27.36
C ILE A 84 0.97 -3.41 -27.78
N GLN A 85 0.83 -3.24 -29.10
CA GLN A 85 -0.20 -2.41 -29.70
C GLN A 85 -0.98 -3.16 -30.81
N ASP A 86 -2.31 -3.06 -30.77
CA ASP A 86 -3.28 -3.42 -31.82
C ASP A 86 -3.19 -4.87 -32.35
N LYS A 87 -2.78 -5.81 -31.50
CA LYS A 87 -2.62 -7.24 -31.86
C LYS A 87 -2.98 -8.14 -30.70
N ASP A 88 -3.72 -9.21 -30.98
CA ASP A 88 -4.00 -10.25 -29.99
C ASP A 88 -2.69 -10.80 -29.43
N ALA A 89 -2.59 -10.85 -28.10
CA ALA A 89 -1.35 -11.18 -27.42
C ALA A 89 -1.54 -12.03 -26.17
N SER A 90 -0.69 -13.03 -26.01
CA SER A 90 -0.54 -13.80 -24.78
C SER A 90 0.84 -13.52 -24.19
N ILE A 91 0.87 -12.93 -23.01
CA ILE A 91 2.09 -12.61 -22.29
C ILE A 91 2.20 -13.52 -21.07
N ASN A 92 3.37 -14.14 -20.91
CA ASN A 92 3.70 -14.90 -19.72
C ASN A 92 5.07 -14.47 -19.20
N ASN A 93 5.09 -13.73 -18.10
CA ASN A 93 6.30 -13.31 -17.42
C ASN A 93 6.47 -14.14 -16.16
N LYS A 94 7.61 -14.83 -16.05
CA LYS A 94 8.00 -15.62 -14.89
C LYS A 94 9.33 -15.12 -14.36
N ILE A 95 9.38 -14.74 -13.09
CA ILE A 95 10.62 -14.42 -12.38
C ILE A 95 10.73 -15.34 -11.17
N GLU A 96 11.81 -16.09 -11.07
CA GLU A 96 12.10 -16.98 -9.94
C GLU A 96 13.41 -16.57 -9.29
N ASN A 97 13.33 -16.05 -8.06
CA ASN A 97 14.51 -15.77 -7.26
C ASN A 97 14.61 -16.80 -6.15
N GLN A 98 15.81 -17.33 -5.94
CA GLN A 98 16.10 -18.29 -4.90
C GLN A 98 17.34 -17.86 -4.13
N SER A 99 17.22 -17.73 -2.82
CA SER A 99 18.36 -17.52 -1.92
C SER A 99 18.48 -18.66 -0.91
N GLU A 100 19.70 -19.09 -0.63
CA GLU A 100 19.97 -20.21 0.28
C GLU A 100 21.17 -19.95 1.20
N ASN A 101 21.22 -20.69 2.31
CA ASN A 101 22.30 -20.65 3.32
C ASN A 101 22.39 -19.28 4.02
N GLU A 102 23.59 -18.70 4.19
CA GLU A 102 23.81 -17.44 4.92
C GLU A 102 23.78 -16.20 4.02
N ALA A 103 23.15 -16.30 2.84
CA ALA A 103 23.12 -15.21 1.88
C ALA A 103 22.28 -14.03 2.41
N SER A 104 22.79 -12.80 2.23
CA SER A 104 21.99 -11.58 2.39
C SER A 104 21.70 -11.01 1.01
N VAL A 105 20.42 -10.87 0.68
CA VAL A 105 20.00 -10.52 -0.68
C VAL A 105 19.04 -9.33 -0.69
N THR A 106 19.29 -8.37 -1.57
CA THR A 106 18.29 -7.35 -1.95
C THR A 106 17.76 -7.73 -3.33
N ILE A 107 16.47 -7.98 -3.46
CA ILE A 107 15.85 -8.44 -4.70
C ILE A 107 14.78 -7.43 -5.11
N ASN A 108 14.93 -6.85 -6.30
CA ASN A 108 13.98 -5.94 -6.90
C ASN A 108 13.47 -6.55 -8.20
N ASN A 109 12.19 -6.92 -8.23
CA ASN A 109 11.53 -7.42 -9.43
C ASN A 109 10.57 -6.34 -9.95
N ALA A 110 10.61 -6.07 -11.24
CA ALA A 110 9.69 -5.15 -11.91
C ALA A 110 9.22 -5.78 -13.23
N ILE A 111 7.91 -5.94 -13.37
CA ILE A 111 7.28 -6.34 -14.63
C ILE A 111 6.27 -5.27 -15.03
N GLU A 112 6.46 -4.68 -16.21
CA GLU A 112 5.55 -3.71 -16.80
C GLU A 112 4.98 -4.29 -18.11
N ASN A 113 3.67 -4.46 -18.19
CA ASN A 113 2.97 -4.79 -19.43
C ASN A 113 2.13 -3.59 -19.86
N ILE A 114 2.41 -3.06 -21.03
CA ILE A 114 1.68 -1.97 -21.65
C ILE A 114 0.94 -2.56 -22.85
N LEU A 115 -0.39 -2.62 -22.78
CA LEU A 115 -1.23 -3.13 -23.86
C LEU A 115 -2.14 -2.03 -24.36
N LYS A 116 -2.10 -1.74 -25.66
CA LYS A 116 -2.85 -0.64 -26.28
C LYS A 116 -3.66 -1.10 -27.49
N GLY A 117 -4.87 -0.59 -27.64
CA GLY A 117 -5.71 -0.78 -28.82
C GLY A 117 -6.53 -2.08 -28.83
N GLN A 118 -6.61 -2.77 -29.98
CA GLN A 118 -7.39 -4.02 -30.11
C GLN A 118 -6.53 -5.26 -29.76
N VAL A 119 -6.23 -5.47 -28.49
CA VAL A 119 -5.42 -6.61 -28.00
C VAL A 119 -6.32 -7.55 -27.20
N ASN A 120 -6.72 -8.70 -27.76
CA ASN A 120 -7.33 -9.77 -26.96
C ASN A 120 -6.27 -10.76 -26.47
N GLY A 121 -6.45 -11.30 -25.27
CA GLY A 121 -5.66 -12.43 -24.80
C GLY A 121 -5.45 -12.49 -23.29
N THR A 122 -4.30 -13.01 -22.87
CA THR A 122 -4.00 -13.29 -21.47
C THR A 122 -2.66 -12.69 -21.08
N THR A 123 -2.61 -12.02 -19.93
CA THR A 123 -1.37 -11.51 -19.36
C THR A 123 -1.16 -12.16 -18.00
N ASN A 124 -0.17 -13.03 -17.93
CA ASN A 124 0.20 -13.74 -16.71
C ASN A 124 1.56 -13.21 -16.23
N ASN A 125 1.60 -12.70 -15.00
CA ASN A 125 2.83 -12.30 -14.32
C ASN A 125 2.97 -13.14 -13.07
N ASN A 126 3.99 -14.00 -13.02
CA ASN A 126 4.30 -14.80 -11.85
C ASN A 126 5.70 -14.46 -11.35
N ILE A 127 5.78 -13.96 -10.13
CA ILE A 127 7.04 -13.79 -9.42
C ILE A 127 7.06 -14.75 -8.24
N THR A 128 8.08 -15.59 -8.17
CA THR A 128 8.31 -16.48 -7.02
C THR A 128 9.65 -16.15 -6.38
N ASN A 129 9.63 -15.78 -5.10
CA ASN A 129 10.83 -15.50 -4.30
C ASN A 129 10.95 -16.58 -3.22
N ASN A 130 11.85 -17.54 -3.42
CA ASN A 130 12.16 -18.60 -2.46
C ASN A 130 13.36 -18.18 -1.61
N ILE A 131 13.09 -17.52 -0.49
CA ILE A 131 14.08 -16.99 0.44
C ILE A 131 14.33 -18.03 1.55
N LEU A 132 15.19 -18.99 1.24
CA LEU A 132 15.57 -20.08 2.14
C LEU A 132 16.90 -19.78 2.88
N SER A 133 17.40 -18.55 2.73
CA SER A 133 18.59 -18.05 3.42
C SER A 133 18.26 -17.43 4.77
N ASN A 134 19.19 -17.52 5.72
CA ASN A 134 19.05 -16.96 7.07
C ASN A 134 19.61 -15.51 7.18
N GLY A 135 20.24 -14.99 6.13
CA GLY A 135 20.79 -13.64 6.10
C GLY A 135 19.75 -12.56 5.83
N LYS A 136 20.11 -11.29 6.08
CA LYS A 136 19.22 -10.12 5.87
C LYS A 136 18.71 -10.10 4.42
N THR A 137 17.39 -10.09 4.27
CA THR A 137 16.74 -10.05 2.97
C THR A 137 15.89 -8.79 2.84
N GLU A 138 16.03 -8.10 1.71
CA GLU A 138 15.17 -6.99 1.29
C GLU A 138 14.55 -7.39 -0.05
N LEU A 139 13.24 -7.25 -0.19
CA LEU A 139 12.50 -7.71 -1.35
C LEU A 139 11.49 -6.65 -1.77
N ALA A 140 11.46 -6.31 -3.06
CA ALA A 140 10.46 -5.47 -3.68
C ALA A 140 9.96 -6.12 -4.97
N ASN A 141 8.64 -6.18 -5.17
CA ASN A 141 8.02 -6.73 -6.39
C ASN A 141 7.03 -5.73 -6.97
N ASN A 142 7.38 -5.09 -8.08
CA ASN A 142 6.52 -4.16 -8.80
C ASN A 142 5.90 -4.84 -10.02
N LEU A 143 4.58 -4.95 -10.04
CA LEU A 143 3.81 -5.49 -11.16
C LEU A 143 2.85 -4.43 -11.68
N LEU A 144 3.06 -3.96 -12.91
CA LEU A 144 2.21 -2.97 -13.55
C LEU A 144 1.64 -3.54 -14.85
N ASN A 145 0.31 -3.60 -14.96
CA ASN A 145 -0.38 -3.84 -16.23
C ASN A 145 -1.13 -2.57 -16.61
N ASN A 146 -0.60 -1.82 -17.57
CA ASN A 146 -1.22 -0.63 -18.12
C ASN A 146 -2.03 -1.01 -19.37
N LEU A 147 -3.35 -1.03 -19.23
CA LEU A 147 -4.29 -1.50 -20.25
C LEU A 147 -5.11 -0.34 -20.80
N ASP A 148 -4.88 0.01 -22.07
CA ASP A 148 -5.67 0.98 -22.83
C ASP A 148 -6.34 0.23 -23.99
N LEU A 149 -7.37 -0.55 -23.68
CA LEU A 149 -7.91 -1.60 -24.53
C LEU A 149 -9.38 -1.39 -24.89
N ASN A 150 -9.73 -1.77 -26.12
CA ASN A 150 -11.10 -1.75 -26.64
C ASN A 150 -11.79 -3.13 -26.58
N VAL A 151 -11.15 -4.12 -25.95
CA VAL A 151 -11.56 -5.53 -25.92
C VAL A 151 -11.12 -6.19 -24.60
N ASP A 152 -11.69 -7.35 -24.27
CA ASP A 152 -11.45 -8.04 -22.99
C ASP A 152 -10.06 -8.72 -22.94
N VAL A 153 -9.33 -8.51 -21.84
CA VAL A 153 -8.07 -9.18 -21.52
C VAL A 153 -8.15 -9.77 -20.13
N ASN A 154 -7.78 -11.04 -20.00
CA ASN A 154 -7.67 -11.70 -18.70
C ASN A 154 -6.27 -11.45 -18.14
N VAL A 155 -6.19 -10.81 -16.98
CA VAL A 155 -4.94 -10.55 -16.27
C VAL A 155 -4.87 -11.42 -15.03
N SER A 156 -3.74 -12.11 -14.86
CA SER A 156 -3.42 -12.85 -13.65
C SER A 156 -2.05 -12.41 -13.16
N ASN A 157 -2.00 -11.83 -11.97
CA ASN A 157 -0.78 -11.48 -11.27
C ASN A 157 -0.66 -12.36 -10.04
N GLU A 158 0.47 -13.04 -9.89
CA GLU A 158 0.74 -13.91 -8.75
C GLU A 158 2.14 -13.62 -8.23
N VAL A 159 2.24 -13.30 -6.94
CA VAL A 159 3.52 -13.12 -6.25
C VAL A 159 3.55 -14.08 -5.08
N ASN A 160 4.46 -15.06 -5.12
CA ASN A 160 4.65 -16.04 -4.07
C ASN A 160 6.01 -15.83 -3.41
N THR A 161 6.01 -15.54 -2.11
CA THR A 161 7.25 -15.43 -1.34
C THR A 161 7.30 -16.52 -0.28
N ASN A 162 8.27 -17.43 -0.40
CA ASN A 162 8.45 -18.53 0.52
C ASN A 162 9.69 -18.26 1.38
N GLY A 163 9.47 -17.95 2.67
CA GLY A 163 10.53 -17.77 3.67
C GLY A 163 10.83 -19.06 4.45
N LYS A 164 12.03 -19.15 5.05
CA LYS A 164 12.36 -20.23 5.98
C LYS A 164 11.68 -19.98 7.33
N GLN A 165 10.79 -20.88 7.74
CA GLN A 165 10.08 -20.80 9.01
C GLN A 165 11.02 -21.16 10.17
N GLU A 166 11.25 -20.23 11.11
CA GLU A 166 11.89 -20.58 12.37
C GLU A 166 10.91 -21.38 13.23
N ALA A 167 11.29 -22.59 13.61
CA ALA A 167 10.52 -23.40 14.55
C ALA A 167 10.65 -22.79 15.96
N SER A 168 9.67 -22.03 16.39
CA SER A 168 9.52 -21.68 17.80
C SER A 168 9.11 -22.95 18.58
N ASN A 169 10.10 -23.56 19.24
CA ASN A 169 9.86 -24.57 20.27
C ASN A 169 9.45 -23.83 21.54
N ASN A 170 8.16 -23.80 21.86
CA ASN A 170 7.71 -23.51 23.23
C ASN A 170 7.20 -24.81 23.86
N ASP A 171 8.04 -25.35 24.74
CA ASP A 171 7.70 -26.42 25.66
C ASP A 171 6.63 -25.95 26.66
N LYS A 172 5.71 -26.87 26.93
CA LYS A 172 4.62 -26.79 27.90
C LYS A 172 5.14 -26.57 29.31
N GLU A 173 4.53 -25.65 30.06
CA GLU A 173 4.27 -25.88 31.48
C GLU A 173 2.82 -25.55 31.83
N ASP A 174 2.21 -26.56 32.44
CA ASP A 174 0.83 -26.73 32.87
C ASP A 174 0.79 -26.42 34.36
N THR A 175 -0.12 -25.55 34.83
CA THR A 175 -0.62 -25.64 36.21
C THR A 175 -2.02 -25.06 36.34
N SER A 176 -2.95 -25.99 36.53
CA SER A 176 -4.27 -25.82 37.12
C SER A 176 -4.25 -25.15 38.50
N ASN A 177 -5.27 -24.34 38.81
CA ASN A 177 -6.17 -24.61 39.96
C ASN A 177 -7.42 -23.73 39.97
N ASN A 178 -8.55 -24.41 40.22
CA ASN A 178 -9.89 -23.90 40.50
C ASN A 178 -9.94 -23.02 41.76
N ASP A 179 -10.89 -22.08 41.87
CA ASP A 179 -12.08 -22.28 42.75
C ASP A 179 -13.20 -21.25 42.50
N ASP A 180 -14.42 -21.72 42.76
CA ASP A 180 -15.75 -21.10 42.62
C ASP A 180 -16.04 -19.95 43.60
N GLY A 181 -16.99 -19.06 43.28
CA GLY A 181 -17.51 -18.09 44.24
C GLY A 181 -18.60 -17.11 43.79
N ASN A 182 -19.78 -17.61 43.46
CA ASN A 182 -21.02 -16.88 43.16
C ASN A 182 -21.59 -16.07 44.37
N LYS A 183 -22.05 -14.80 44.16
CA LYS A 183 -23.42 -14.28 44.46
C LYS A 183 -23.57 -12.75 44.56
N ASN A 184 -24.51 -12.25 43.74
CA ASN A 184 -25.51 -11.16 43.91
C ASN A 184 -25.69 -10.56 45.33
N GLU A 185 -25.99 -9.26 45.46
CA GLU A 185 -27.31 -8.61 45.20
C GLU A 185 -27.34 -7.13 45.68
N GLU A 186 -27.93 -6.27 44.84
CA GLU A 186 -28.64 -4.97 44.97
C GLU A 186 -28.79 -4.25 46.34
N ASN A 187 -28.76 -2.89 46.38
CA ASN A 187 -29.92 -2.00 46.10
C ASN A 187 -29.78 -0.51 46.55
N ASN A 188 -30.39 0.36 45.73
CA ASN A 188 -31.12 1.63 45.99
C ASN A 188 -30.45 2.96 46.42
N GLY A 189 -30.52 3.95 45.50
CA GLY A 189 -31.64 4.92 45.50
C GLY A 189 -31.30 6.43 45.52
N SER A 190 -31.74 7.18 44.51
CA SER A 190 -32.67 8.34 44.63
C SER A 190 -32.56 9.30 43.43
N ASP A 191 -33.68 9.49 42.75
CA ASP A 191 -33.93 10.53 41.74
C ASP A 191 -33.76 11.96 42.30
N SER A 192 -33.32 12.89 41.44
CA SER A 192 -33.87 14.24 41.40
C SER A 192 -33.85 14.81 39.98
N ASN A 193 -35.05 15.10 39.50
CA ASN A 193 -35.40 15.66 38.21
C ASN A 193 -34.97 17.14 38.10
N GLY A 194 -34.41 17.54 36.96
CA GLY A 194 -34.00 18.91 36.69
C GLY A 194 -33.82 19.18 35.20
N ASN A 195 -34.93 19.42 34.50
CA ASN A 195 -34.97 19.96 33.14
C ASN A 195 -34.01 21.15 32.99
N LYS A 196 -32.94 20.96 32.21
CA LYS A 196 -32.19 22.00 31.50
C LYS A 196 -31.90 21.44 30.12
N GLU A 197 -32.08 22.30 29.12
CA GLU A 197 -31.72 22.04 27.73
C GLU A 197 -30.28 21.50 27.71
N GLU A 198 -30.13 20.24 27.32
CA GLU A 198 -28.83 19.57 27.18
C GLU A 198 -28.15 20.17 25.95
N ASP A 199 -27.21 21.09 26.18
CA ASP A 199 -26.04 21.17 25.32
C ASP A 199 -25.41 19.77 25.39
N GLU A 200 -25.54 18.95 24.33
CA GLU A 200 -24.91 17.62 24.29
C GLU A 200 -23.42 17.81 24.60
N GLU A 201 -23.00 17.32 25.75
CA GLU A 201 -21.61 17.36 26.16
C GLU A 201 -20.84 16.48 25.16
N THR A 202 -20.02 17.11 24.30
CA THR A 202 -19.22 16.42 23.29
C THR A 202 -18.41 15.31 23.97
N SER A 203 -18.75 14.06 23.68
CA SER A 203 -17.98 12.90 24.16
C SER A 203 -16.82 12.61 23.22
N TYR A 204 -15.70 12.11 23.78
CA TYR A 204 -14.53 11.70 23.02
C TYR A 204 -14.34 10.20 23.14
N LEU A 205 -14.06 9.57 22.00
CA LEU A 205 -13.82 8.15 21.88
C LEU A 205 -12.33 7.89 21.83
N TRP A 206 -11.85 6.97 22.65
CA TRP A 206 -10.49 6.48 22.55
C TRP A 206 -10.38 5.50 21.38
N GLY A 207 -9.28 5.60 20.64
CA GLY A 207 -9.03 4.74 19.50
C GLY A 207 -7.55 4.63 19.22
N ILE A 208 -7.24 3.81 18.22
CA ILE A 208 -5.88 3.53 17.79
C ILE A 208 -5.75 3.66 16.29
N ASP A 209 -4.52 3.82 15.83
CA ASP A 209 -4.15 3.54 14.46
C ASP A 209 -2.90 2.66 14.43
N SER A 210 -2.70 1.95 13.32
CA SER A 210 -1.52 1.11 13.14
C SER A 210 -1.23 0.90 11.68
N ALA A 211 0.05 0.86 11.33
CA ALA A 211 0.56 0.37 10.05
C ALA A 211 0.50 -1.17 9.93
N SER A 212 0.40 -1.88 11.05
CA SER A 212 0.42 -3.35 11.10
C SER A 212 -0.88 -3.98 10.61
N GLU A 213 -0.82 -5.27 10.28
CA GLU A 213 -2.03 -6.05 10.11
C GLU A 213 -2.81 -6.17 11.42
N THR A 214 -4.13 -6.06 11.30
CA THR A 214 -5.04 -6.20 12.45
C THR A 214 -5.41 -7.67 12.60
N THR A 215 -4.71 -8.38 13.49
CA THR A 215 -4.98 -9.80 13.81
C THR A 215 -5.66 -9.94 15.17
N GLU A 216 -6.15 -11.14 15.51
CA GLU A 216 -6.68 -11.42 16.85
C GLU A 216 -5.63 -11.18 17.94
N ASP A 217 -4.38 -11.59 17.69
CA ASP A 217 -3.25 -11.38 18.62
C ASP A 217 -2.94 -9.89 18.79
N PHE A 218 -3.01 -9.10 17.71
CA PHE A 218 -2.85 -7.65 17.78
C PHE A 218 -3.94 -7.03 18.66
N TYR A 219 -5.21 -7.39 18.45
CA TYR A 219 -6.32 -6.90 19.27
C TYR A 219 -6.20 -7.32 20.74
N ALA A 220 -5.79 -8.56 21.01
CA ALA A 220 -5.53 -9.03 22.36
C ALA A 220 -4.42 -8.20 23.03
N CYS A 221 -3.32 -7.93 22.31
CA CYS A 221 -2.24 -7.06 22.80
C CYS A 221 -2.78 -5.69 23.21
N VAL A 222 -3.57 -5.04 22.34
CA VAL A 222 -4.11 -3.70 22.62
C VAL A 222 -5.01 -3.72 23.86
N ARG A 223 -5.94 -4.68 23.97
CA ARG A 223 -6.85 -4.77 25.13
C ARG A 223 -6.14 -5.07 26.44
N ASP A 224 -5.14 -5.93 26.40
CA ASP A 224 -4.42 -6.35 27.61
C ASP A 224 -3.47 -5.27 28.14
N ASN A 225 -3.01 -4.35 27.28
CA ASN A 225 -2.00 -3.35 27.63
C ASN A 225 -2.49 -1.90 27.63
N PHE A 226 -3.52 -1.56 26.85
CA PHE A 226 -3.91 -0.16 26.60
C PHE A 226 -5.38 0.13 26.90
N GLY A 227 -6.30 -0.69 26.38
CA GLY A 227 -7.73 -0.42 26.50
C GLY A 227 -8.54 -0.98 25.34
N ASP A 228 -9.82 -0.63 25.28
CA ASP A 228 -10.74 -1.15 24.28
C ASP A 228 -11.04 -0.08 23.20
N PRO A 229 -10.37 -0.13 22.04
CA PRO A 229 -10.48 0.95 21.06
C PRO A 229 -11.87 0.99 20.43
N LYS A 230 -12.51 2.17 20.45
CA LYS A 230 -13.81 2.38 19.78
C LYS A 230 -13.67 2.81 18.32
N VAL A 231 -12.47 3.25 17.95
CA VAL A 231 -12.10 3.57 16.57
C VAL A 231 -10.75 2.92 16.27
N VAL A 232 -10.64 2.25 15.13
CA VAL A 232 -9.40 1.70 14.61
C VAL A 232 -9.14 2.25 13.22
N ALA A 233 -8.14 3.13 13.10
CA ALA A 233 -7.77 3.70 11.82
C ALA A 233 -6.79 2.80 11.07
N ARG A 234 -7.07 2.56 9.79
CA ARG A 234 -6.33 1.61 8.95
C ARG A 234 -6.19 2.11 7.52
N TYR A 235 -5.10 1.69 6.88
CA TYR A 235 -4.73 2.12 5.55
C TYR A 235 -5.53 1.39 4.47
N LEU A 236 -6.00 2.10 3.46
CA LEU A 236 -6.71 1.53 2.31
C LEU A 236 -5.79 0.70 1.41
N GLY A 237 -4.54 1.13 1.25
CA GLY A 237 -3.54 0.51 0.39
C GLY A 237 -2.37 -0.06 1.18
N THR A 238 -1.68 -1.03 0.58
CA THR A 238 -0.39 -1.51 1.09
C THR A 238 0.74 -0.69 0.50
N ASN A 239 1.54 -0.08 1.37
CA ASN A 239 2.81 0.53 1.01
C ASN A 239 3.95 -0.31 1.60
N GLU A 240 4.74 -0.96 0.76
CA GLU A 240 5.80 -1.88 1.21
C GLU A 240 6.74 -1.23 2.24
N GLY A 241 6.82 -1.83 3.43
CA GLY A 241 7.68 -1.36 4.53
C GLY A 241 7.15 -0.12 5.26
N VAL A 242 5.96 0.37 4.92
CA VAL A 242 5.32 1.54 5.53
C VAL A 242 3.99 1.18 6.17
N SER A 243 3.06 0.57 5.42
CA SER A 243 1.73 0.22 5.91
C SER A 243 1.15 -1.01 5.22
N HIS A 244 0.39 -1.80 5.97
CA HIS A 244 -0.45 -2.88 5.42
C HIS A 244 -1.85 -2.34 5.11
N GLY A 245 -2.33 -2.62 3.90
CA GLY A 245 -3.70 -2.29 3.50
C GLY A 245 -4.72 -3.14 4.25
N LEU A 246 -5.86 -2.53 4.56
CA LEU A 246 -6.99 -3.16 5.22
C LEU A 246 -7.64 -4.19 4.29
N THR A 247 -7.98 -5.35 4.84
CA THR A 247 -8.68 -6.43 4.12
C THR A 247 -10.08 -6.64 4.66
N SER A 248 -10.97 -7.27 3.88
CA SER A 248 -12.34 -7.56 4.34
C SER A 248 -12.38 -8.44 5.59
N GLU A 249 -11.44 -9.39 5.76
CA GLU A 249 -11.34 -10.21 6.97
C GLU A 249 -10.96 -9.35 8.21
N GLN A 250 -10.10 -8.35 8.01
CA GLN A 250 -9.74 -7.41 9.08
C GLN A 250 -10.89 -6.44 9.39
N VAL A 251 -11.67 -6.03 8.38
CA VAL A 251 -12.90 -5.27 8.59
C VAL A 251 -13.85 -6.04 9.50
N ASP A 252 -14.16 -7.30 9.14
CA ASP A 252 -15.03 -8.17 9.94
C ASP A 252 -14.50 -8.34 11.37
N LEU A 253 -13.19 -8.53 11.53
CA LEU A 253 -12.55 -8.65 12.84
C LEU A 253 -12.71 -7.37 13.66
N ILE A 254 -12.43 -6.20 13.08
CA ILE A 254 -12.55 -4.90 13.76
C ILE A 254 -14.00 -4.69 14.21
N HIS A 255 -14.97 -4.87 13.31
CA HIS A 255 -16.39 -4.72 13.63
C HIS A 255 -16.89 -5.73 14.66
N SER A 256 -16.39 -6.97 14.64
CA SER A 256 -16.74 -7.98 15.65
C SER A 256 -16.26 -7.62 17.07
N ASN A 257 -15.32 -6.67 17.19
CA ASN A 257 -14.85 -6.10 18.45
C ASN A 257 -15.52 -4.74 18.76
N GLU A 258 -16.65 -4.43 18.12
CA GLU A 258 -17.46 -3.23 18.39
C GLU A 258 -16.70 -1.90 18.20
N ALA A 259 -15.78 -1.88 17.22
CA ALA A 259 -14.99 -0.70 16.87
C ALA A 259 -15.31 -0.22 15.44
N ASP A 260 -15.39 1.09 15.26
CA ASP A 260 -15.57 1.71 13.94
C ASP A 260 -14.23 1.86 13.22
N ILE A 261 -14.26 1.87 11.89
CA ILE A 261 -13.05 1.98 11.06
C ILE A 261 -12.91 3.39 10.49
N LEU A 262 -11.72 3.99 10.66
CA LEU A 262 -11.30 5.20 9.97
C LEU A 262 -10.36 4.83 8.81
N LEU A 263 -10.61 5.34 7.61
CA LEU A 263 -9.86 4.97 6.40
C LEU A 263 -8.77 5.99 6.08
N ILE A 264 -7.55 5.50 5.93
CA ILE A 264 -6.35 6.30 5.64
C ILE A 264 -5.85 5.99 4.23
N TYR A 265 -5.54 7.03 3.46
CA TYR A 265 -4.86 6.90 2.17
C TYR A 265 -3.49 7.57 2.21
N ASN A 266 -2.44 6.77 2.06
CA ASN A 266 -1.04 7.22 2.09
C ASN A 266 -0.27 6.88 0.81
N GLY A 267 -0.95 6.75 -0.34
CA GLY A 267 -0.35 6.33 -1.61
C GLY A 267 0.55 7.38 -2.30
N PHE A 268 0.91 8.46 -1.61
CA PHE A 268 1.66 9.60 -2.14
C PHE A 268 2.67 10.14 -1.12
N THR A 269 3.68 10.86 -1.61
CA THR A 269 4.67 11.58 -0.78
C THR A 269 4.86 13.04 -1.22
N ASP A 270 3.99 13.51 -2.12
CA ASP A 270 3.97 14.87 -2.65
C ASP A 270 2.52 15.33 -2.69
N ALA A 271 2.19 16.30 -1.85
CA ALA A 271 0.87 16.89 -1.71
C ALA A 271 0.80 18.28 -2.38
N THR A 272 1.43 18.44 -3.55
CA THR A 272 1.39 19.69 -4.33
C THR A 272 0.65 19.56 -5.65
N GLY A 273 -0.04 20.64 -6.04
CA GLY A 273 -0.72 20.75 -7.32
C GLY A 273 -2.13 20.15 -7.37
N PHE A 274 -3.04 20.85 -8.03
CA PHE A 274 -4.45 20.48 -8.14
C PHE A 274 -4.68 19.13 -8.84
N ASP A 275 -4.08 18.93 -10.01
CA ASP A 275 -4.26 17.69 -10.78
C ASP A 275 -3.72 16.47 -10.01
N ASN A 276 -2.68 16.66 -9.19
CA ASN A 276 -2.15 15.62 -8.33
C ASN A 276 -3.16 15.28 -7.22
N GLY A 277 -3.71 16.28 -6.52
CA GLY A 277 -4.76 16.07 -5.52
C GLY A 277 -5.98 15.31 -6.07
N VAL A 278 -6.43 15.66 -7.29
CA VAL A 278 -7.50 14.93 -7.99
C VAL A 278 -7.11 13.48 -8.28
N ASN A 279 -5.89 13.23 -8.77
CA ASN A 279 -5.45 11.88 -9.11
C ASN A 279 -5.29 10.98 -7.88
N GLU A 280 -4.76 11.53 -6.78
CA GLU A 280 -4.63 10.81 -5.52
C GLU A 280 -5.99 10.51 -4.89
N ALA A 281 -6.93 11.46 -4.94
CA ALA A 281 -8.31 11.22 -4.51
C ALA A 281 -8.97 10.09 -5.30
N LYS A 282 -8.81 10.04 -6.63
CA LYS A 282 -9.38 8.95 -7.46
C LYS A 282 -8.89 7.58 -7.03
N LYS A 283 -7.58 7.44 -6.78
CA LYS A 283 -6.99 6.18 -6.32
C LYS A 283 -7.56 5.78 -4.95
N ALA A 284 -7.68 6.73 -4.04
CA ALA A 284 -8.23 6.50 -2.72
C ALA A 284 -9.69 6.04 -2.76
N ILE A 285 -10.50 6.71 -3.59
CA ILE A 285 -11.92 6.36 -3.85
C ILE A 285 -12.02 4.95 -4.45
N GLU A 286 -11.18 4.62 -5.43
CA GLU A 286 -11.14 3.30 -6.07
C GLU A 286 -10.82 2.20 -5.04
N LEU A 287 -9.78 2.37 -4.23
CA LEU A 287 -9.42 1.43 -3.16
C LEU A 287 -10.55 1.25 -2.13
N ALA A 288 -11.20 2.34 -1.71
CA ALA A 288 -12.32 2.27 -0.78
C ALA A 288 -13.51 1.50 -1.38
N GLN A 289 -13.80 1.71 -2.68
CA GLN A 289 -14.85 0.97 -3.40
C GLN A 289 -14.52 -0.51 -3.56
N GLU A 290 -13.27 -0.84 -3.89
CA GLU A 290 -12.81 -2.22 -4.01
C GLU A 290 -12.89 -2.98 -2.67
N LEU A 291 -12.58 -2.30 -1.56
CA LEU A 291 -12.71 -2.84 -0.21
C LEU A 291 -14.18 -2.98 0.23
N GLY A 292 -15.10 -2.28 -0.42
CA GLY A 292 -16.53 -2.28 -0.10
C GLY A 292 -16.92 -1.30 1.01
N ALA A 293 -16.14 -0.23 1.21
CA ALA A 293 -16.49 0.81 2.17
C ALA A 293 -17.84 1.47 1.80
N PRO A 294 -18.72 1.71 2.78
CA PRO A 294 -20.04 2.29 2.51
C PRO A 294 -19.95 3.78 2.14
N GLU A 295 -21.01 4.26 1.48
CA GLU A 295 -21.19 5.70 1.21
C GLU A 295 -21.23 6.50 2.53
N GLY A 296 -20.71 7.72 2.51
CA GLY A 296 -20.61 8.63 3.65
C GLY A 296 -19.36 8.45 4.50
N VAL A 297 -18.56 7.40 4.28
CA VAL A 297 -17.29 7.22 5.00
C VAL A 297 -16.26 8.24 4.53
N ALA A 298 -15.55 8.86 5.47
CA ALA A 298 -14.47 9.78 5.18
C ALA A 298 -13.19 9.03 4.78
N ILE A 299 -12.45 9.59 3.82
CA ILE A 299 -11.12 9.10 3.44
C ILE A 299 -10.09 10.16 3.81
N PHE A 300 -9.17 9.82 4.71
CA PHE A 300 -8.13 10.72 5.20
C PHE A 300 -6.90 10.65 4.30
N ALA A 301 -6.59 11.73 3.59
CA ALA A 301 -5.29 11.89 2.93
C ALA A 301 -4.19 12.05 3.99
N ASP A 302 -3.22 11.14 3.98
CA ASP A 302 -2.09 11.15 4.91
C ASP A 302 -0.98 12.10 4.42
N ILE A 303 -0.87 13.26 5.06
CA ILE A 303 0.12 14.29 4.73
C ILE A 303 1.15 14.38 5.84
N GLU A 304 2.21 13.58 5.70
CA GLU A 304 3.34 13.55 6.61
C GLU A 304 4.10 14.89 6.68
N PRO A 305 4.74 15.23 7.80
CA PRO A 305 5.36 16.55 8.02
C PRO A 305 6.44 16.95 7.01
N ASN A 306 7.09 15.95 6.39
CA ASN A 306 8.16 16.17 5.42
C ASN A 306 7.66 16.25 3.98
N TYR A 307 6.36 16.04 3.73
CA TYR A 307 5.81 16.10 2.38
C TYR A 307 5.66 17.56 1.96
N PRO A 308 6.06 17.92 0.71
CA PRO A 308 5.70 19.21 0.17
C PRO A 308 4.17 19.28 0.05
N VAL A 309 3.57 20.39 0.47
CA VAL A 309 2.12 20.60 0.44
C VAL A 309 1.76 22.01 -0.02
N ASP A 310 0.71 22.13 -0.84
CA ASP A 310 0.14 23.41 -1.22
C ASP A 310 -1.40 23.40 -1.20
N ALA A 311 -1.99 24.60 -1.28
CA ALA A 311 -3.44 24.77 -1.29
C ALA A 311 -4.10 24.11 -2.51
N ALA A 312 -3.40 24.05 -3.65
CA ALA A 312 -3.96 23.52 -4.88
C ALA A 312 -4.22 22.02 -4.77
N PHE A 313 -3.32 21.26 -4.14
CA PHE A 313 -3.55 19.85 -3.86
C PHE A 313 -4.77 19.63 -2.97
N ILE A 314 -4.90 20.38 -1.88
CA ILE A 314 -6.04 20.29 -0.95
C ILE A 314 -7.35 20.59 -1.69
N GLU A 315 -7.36 21.62 -2.54
CA GLU A 315 -8.50 21.93 -3.41
C GLU A 315 -8.83 20.77 -4.36
N GLY A 316 -7.82 20.15 -4.99
CA GLY A 316 -8.01 19.03 -5.90
C GLY A 316 -8.53 17.76 -5.21
N TRP A 317 -7.96 17.44 -4.04
CA TRP A 317 -8.42 16.35 -3.18
C TRP A 317 -9.88 16.55 -2.77
N TYR A 318 -10.18 17.72 -2.19
CA TYR A 318 -11.53 18.09 -1.79
C TYR A 318 -12.52 17.99 -2.95
N ASP A 319 -12.18 18.58 -4.10
CA ASP A 319 -13.05 18.64 -5.26
C ASP A 319 -13.40 17.26 -5.79
N GLU A 320 -12.49 16.30 -5.74
CA GLU A 320 -12.72 14.97 -6.28
C GLU A 320 -13.42 14.06 -5.29
N VAL A 321 -13.01 14.05 -4.02
CA VAL A 321 -13.70 13.26 -2.98
C VAL A 321 -15.14 13.74 -2.81
N SER A 322 -15.39 15.06 -2.79
CA SER A 322 -16.74 15.61 -2.65
C SER A 322 -17.67 15.33 -3.85
N LYS A 323 -17.14 14.87 -4.99
CA LYS A 323 -17.95 14.39 -6.14
C LYS A 323 -18.30 12.91 -6.04
N SER A 324 -17.63 12.19 -5.16
CA SER A 324 -17.80 10.76 -4.93
C SER A 324 -18.90 10.49 -3.90
N ALA A 325 -19.00 9.25 -3.42
CA ALA A 325 -19.88 8.87 -2.33
C ALA A 325 -19.20 8.96 -0.95
N TYR A 326 -17.96 9.44 -0.88
CA TYR A 326 -17.16 9.55 0.35
C TYR A 326 -16.95 11.00 0.76
N GLU A 327 -16.56 11.20 2.02
CA GLU A 327 -16.32 12.53 2.59
C GLU A 327 -14.83 12.90 2.59
N PRO A 328 -14.48 14.16 2.29
CA PRO A 328 -13.08 14.58 2.27
C PRO A 328 -12.51 14.71 3.68
N ALA A 329 -11.37 14.08 3.92
CA ALA A 329 -10.64 14.24 5.17
C ALA A 329 -9.12 14.31 4.96
N ILE A 330 -8.42 14.85 5.94
CA ILE A 330 -6.95 15.04 5.91
C ILE A 330 -6.37 14.69 7.28
N TYR A 331 -5.30 13.90 7.26
CA TYR A 331 -4.44 13.65 8.40
C TYR A 331 -3.10 14.40 8.23
N GLY A 332 -2.55 14.90 9.34
CA GLY A 332 -1.21 15.50 9.37
C GLY A 332 -0.98 16.40 10.60
N ILE A 333 0.10 17.19 10.61
CA ILE A 333 0.37 18.13 11.72
C ILE A 333 -0.23 19.49 11.41
N PHE A 334 -1.22 19.90 12.22
CA PHE A 334 -1.94 21.17 12.06
C PHE A 334 -1.55 22.27 13.07
N ASP A 335 -0.36 22.17 13.69
CA ASP A 335 0.18 23.23 14.55
C ASP A 335 0.32 24.57 13.79
N SER A 336 0.23 25.66 14.56
CA SER A 336 0.39 27.03 14.08
C SER A 336 1.79 27.24 13.49
N GLY A 337 1.88 27.27 12.17
CA GLY A 337 3.10 27.55 11.43
C GLY A 337 3.52 26.44 10.49
N GLU A 338 2.91 25.26 10.62
CA GLU A 338 3.17 24.13 9.73
C GLU A 338 2.74 24.41 8.29
N ALA A 339 3.45 23.80 7.33
CA ALA A 339 3.18 23.97 5.91
C ALA A 339 1.75 23.53 5.57
N LEU A 340 1.29 22.43 6.16
CA LEU A 340 -0.06 21.90 6.00
C LEU A 340 -1.12 22.88 6.53
N THR A 341 -0.95 23.42 7.74
CA THR A 341 -1.85 24.44 8.31
C THR A 341 -2.00 25.65 7.39
N ASN A 342 -0.89 26.14 6.84
CA ASN A 342 -0.89 27.28 5.92
C ASN A 342 -1.57 26.93 4.58
N ALA A 343 -1.29 25.75 4.02
CA ALA A 343 -1.92 25.26 2.80
C ALA A 343 -3.43 25.10 2.96
N PHE A 344 -3.88 24.49 4.07
CA PHE A 344 -5.29 24.28 4.37
C PHE A 344 -6.03 25.60 4.54
N ASN A 345 -5.50 26.52 5.36
CA ASN A 345 -6.07 27.85 5.52
C ASN A 345 -6.16 28.57 4.18
N LYS A 346 -5.14 28.44 3.33
CA LYS A 346 -5.16 29.06 2.01
C LYS A 346 -6.19 28.46 1.06
N ALA A 347 -6.35 27.14 1.09
CA ALA A 347 -7.40 26.43 0.34
C ALA A 347 -8.80 26.87 0.83
N ALA A 348 -9.00 26.95 2.16
CA ALA A 348 -10.23 27.44 2.77
C ALA A 348 -10.54 28.91 2.44
N GLU A 349 -9.52 29.77 2.33
CA GLU A 349 -9.70 31.15 1.83
C GLU A 349 -10.17 31.18 0.37
N ASN A 350 -9.66 30.27 -0.46
CA ASN A 350 -10.02 30.19 -1.87
C ASN A 350 -11.41 29.57 -2.07
N LYS A 351 -11.77 28.59 -1.22
CA LYS A 351 -13.02 27.84 -1.23
C LYS A 351 -13.47 27.54 0.20
N GLY A 352 -14.41 28.34 0.71
CA GLY A 352 -14.85 28.31 2.12
C GLY A 352 -15.40 26.94 2.57
N GLU A 353 -16.01 26.21 1.63
CA GLU A 353 -16.58 24.89 1.86
C GLU A 353 -15.53 23.83 2.27
N ILE A 354 -14.24 24.06 1.98
CA ILE A 354 -13.16 23.19 2.44
C ILE A 354 -13.09 23.20 3.97
N LYS A 355 -13.24 24.36 4.61
CA LYS A 355 -13.20 24.45 6.07
C LYS A 355 -14.44 23.82 6.72
N GLU A 356 -15.58 23.95 6.06
CA GLU A 356 -16.88 23.52 6.59
C GLU A 356 -17.11 22.02 6.44
N ASN A 357 -16.51 21.39 5.44
CA ASN A 357 -16.82 20.01 5.05
C ASN A 357 -15.62 19.04 5.06
N THR A 358 -14.40 19.50 5.38
CA THR A 358 -13.22 18.61 5.44
C THR A 358 -12.93 18.24 6.89
N TYR A 359 -12.96 16.94 7.19
CA TYR A 359 -12.60 16.41 8.51
C TYR A 359 -11.08 16.41 8.68
N LEU A 360 -10.61 16.90 9.83
CA LEU A 360 -9.18 16.93 10.16
C LEU A 360 -8.86 15.96 11.29
N TRP A 361 -7.79 15.21 11.11
CA TRP A 361 -7.15 14.40 12.14
C TRP A 361 -5.73 14.90 12.33
N SER A 362 -5.46 15.57 13.45
CA SER A 362 -4.17 16.20 13.70
C SER A 362 -3.25 15.31 14.52
N ALA A 363 -1.98 15.23 14.16
CA ALA A 363 -0.92 14.62 14.96
C ALA A 363 -0.22 15.62 15.92
N SER A 364 -0.92 16.70 16.30
CA SER A 364 -0.42 17.72 17.22
C SER A 364 -1.48 18.15 18.24
N PRO A 365 -1.10 18.37 19.51
CA PRO A 365 0.24 18.12 20.07
C PRO A 365 0.48 16.63 20.31
N ASN A 366 1.73 16.16 20.15
CA ASN A 366 2.12 14.82 20.58
C ASN A 366 2.55 14.86 22.05
N ILE A 367 1.79 14.20 22.91
CA ILE A 367 2.02 14.12 24.36
C ILE A 367 2.59 12.77 24.80
N GLY A 368 2.57 11.77 23.92
CA GLY A 368 3.01 10.40 24.18
C GLY A 368 1.87 9.39 24.31
N ILE A 369 2.22 8.11 24.15
CA ILE A 369 1.32 6.97 24.28
C ILE A 369 0.80 6.86 25.73
N THR A 370 -0.49 6.58 25.88
CA THR A 370 -1.12 6.26 27.17
C THR A 370 -2.10 5.10 27.02
N THR A 371 -2.53 4.52 28.13
CA THR A 371 -3.74 3.69 28.17
C THR A 371 -4.99 4.53 27.91
N GLU A 372 -6.12 3.88 27.65
CA GLU A 372 -7.44 4.52 27.55
C GLU A 372 -7.81 5.27 28.84
N GLU A 373 -7.57 4.66 30.01
CA GLU A 373 -7.89 5.25 31.32
C GLU A 373 -7.06 6.51 31.61
N GLU A 374 -5.83 6.57 31.07
CA GLU A 374 -4.90 7.68 31.25
C GLU A 374 -4.88 8.64 30.05
N ALA A 375 -5.82 8.51 29.11
CA ALA A 375 -5.92 9.38 27.95
C ALA A 375 -6.05 10.86 28.36
N PRO A 376 -5.44 11.78 27.60
CA PRO A 376 -5.47 13.21 27.93
C PRO A 376 -6.86 13.81 27.77
N GLU A 377 -7.05 15.01 28.32
CA GLU A 377 -8.17 15.86 27.89
C GLU A 377 -7.94 16.29 26.43
N TYR A 378 -9.00 16.23 25.61
CA TYR A 378 -8.94 16.59 24.20
C TYR A 378 -8.50 18.04 23.99
N ASN A 379 -7.31 18.24 23.43
CA ASN A 379 -6.74 19.57 23.18
C ASN A 379 -5.85 19.54 21.92
N VAL A 380 -6.50 19.35 20.78
CA VAL A 380 -5.87 19.23 19.46
C VAL A 380 -5.44 20.58 18.88
N ASP A 381 -4.29 20.64 18.22
CA ASP A 381 -3.88 21.79 17.42
C ASP A 381 -4.46 21.68 16.02
N ALA A 382 -5.30 22.64 15.63
CA ALA A 382 -5.90 22.73 14.31
C ALA A 382 -6.39 24.15 13.95
N PRO A 383 -6.61 24.46 12.67
CA PRO A 383 -7.25 25.70 12.24
C PRO A 383 -8.58 25.99 12.95
N GLU A 384 -8.77 27.22 13.40
CA GLU A 384 -9.98 27.62 14.15
C GLU A 384 -11.26 27.45 13.30
N GLY A 385 -12.23 26.76 13.89
CA GLY A 385 -13.52 26.48 13.26
C GLY A 385 -13.44 25.49 12.09
N SER A 386 -12.40 24.66 12.04
CA SER A 386 -12.34 23.45 11.21
C SER A 386 -13.01 22.27 11.91
N LEU A 387 -13.30 21.20 11.16
CA LEU A 387 -13.79 19.93 11.69
C LEU A 387 -12.63 19.08 12.25
N ALA A 388 -11.87 19.62 13.19
CA ALA A 388 -10.77 18.94 13.86
C ALA A 388 -11.30 17.90 14.86
N TYR A 389 -11.67 16.75 14.32
CA TYR A 389 -12.41 15.72 15.03
C TYR A 389 -11.56 14.50 15.37
N GLY A 390 -10.34 14.39 14.84
CA GLY A 390 -9.36 13.41 15.29
C GLY A 390 -8.13 14.08 15.88
N TRP A 391 -7.55 13.44 16.89
CA TRP A 391 -6.26 13.81 17.46
C TRP A 391 -5.42 12.56 17.73
N GLN A 392 -4.31 12.42 17.01
CA GLN A 392 -3.24 11.47 17.34
C GLN A 392 -2.31 12.12 18.35
N TYR A 393 -2.38 11.66 19.59
CA TYR A 393 -1.69 12.28 20.71
C TYR A 393 -0.44 11.49 21.15
N GLY A 394 -0.31 10.23 20.73
CA GLY A 394 0.84 9.38 21.02
C GLY A 394 1.21 8.54 19.80
N ILE A 395 2.52 8.34 19.58
CA ILE A 395 3.05 7.68 18.38
C ILE A 395 4.07 6.58 18.78
N ASN A 396 4.11 5.50 18.01
CA ASN A 396 5.07 4.39 18.01
C ASN A 396 5.19 3.67 19.36
N ASP A 397 4.10 3.09 19.85
CA ASP A 397 4.22 2.14 20.96
C ASP A 397 4.99 0.87 20.54
N GLU A 398 6.04 0.52 21.28
CA GLU A 398 6.86 -0.66 20.97
C GLU A 398 6.19 -1.99 21.34
N THR A 399 5.16 -1.97 22.21
CA THR A 399 4.54 -3.19 22.75
C THR A 399 3.58 -3.82 21.75
N CYS A 400 2.67 -3.02 21.19
CA CYS A 400 1.65 -3.48 20.25
C CYS A 400 1.76 -2.83 18.86
N ASN A 401 2.73 -1.94 18.64
CA ASN A 401 2.92 -1.21 17.37
C ASN A 401 1.68 -0.40 16.98
N ILE A 402 1.22 0.45 17.90
CA ILE A 402 0.07 1.33 17.76
C ILE A 402 0.43 2.79 18.04
N ASP A 403 -0.41 3.65 17.50
CA ASP A 403 -0.52 5.05 17.86
C ASP A 403 -1.85 5.25 18.61
N THR A 404 -1.90 6.21 19.55
CA THR A 404 -3.07 6.43 20.41
C THR A 404 -3.78 7.73 20.06
N ASN A 405 -5.11 7.64 20.00
CA ASN A 405 -5.96 8.68 19.44
C ASN A 405 -7.17 9.00 20.32
N LEU A 406 -7.63 10.24 20.21
CA LEU A 406 -8.95 10.66 20.65
C LEU A 406 -9.75 11.19 19.47
N PHE A 407 -11.00 10.77 19.37
CA PHE A 407 -11.92 11.19 18.33
C PHE A 407 -13.15 11.85 18.93
N ASN A 408 -13.53 13.01 18.40
CA ASN A 408 -14.81 13.63 18.69
C ASN A 408 -15.93 12.67 18.26
N SER A 409 -16.91 12.40 19.12
CA SER A 409 -18.03 11.49 18.82
C SER A 409 -18.81 11.85 17.55
N ASN A 410 -18.84 13.12 17.15
CA ASN A 410 -19.44 13.55 15.87
C ASN A 410 -18.71 12.99 14.64
N LEU A 411 -17.47 12.53 14.78
CA LEU A 411 -16.74 11.87 13.69
C LEU A 411 -17.37 10.53 13.31
N THR A 412 -18.06 9.86 14.23
CA THR A 412 -18.64 8.53 14.00
C THR A 412 -19.62 8.51 12.82
N ASP A 413 -20.23 9.63 12.47
CA ASP A 413 -21.13 9.75 11.31
C ASP A 413 -20.43 9.50 9.97
N VAL A 414 -19.10 9.63 9.92
CA VAL A 414 -18.29 9.42 8.72
C VAL A 414 -17.26 8.30 8.88
N LEU A 415 -17.42 7.44 9.90
CA LEU A 415 -16.63 6.22 10.05
C LEU A 415 -17.38 5.02 9.46
N TRP A 416 -16.63 3.98 9.08
CA TRP A 416 -17.24 2.72 8.66
C TRP A 416 -17.67 1.94 9.90
N LYS A 417 -18.97 2.07 10.21
CA LYS A 417 -19.61 1.50 11.40
C LYS A 417 -19.67 -0.02 11.36
N HIS A 418 -19.55 -0.60 12.56
CA HIS A 418 -19.72 -2.03 12.85
C HIS A 418 -21.18 -2.50 12.81
#